data_AF-G2J4D4-F1
#
_entry.id   AF-G2J4D4-F1
#
_cell.length_a   1.000
_cell.length_b   1.000
_cell.length_c   1.000
_cell.angle_alpha   90.00
_cell.angle_beta   90.00
_cell.angle_gamma   90.00
#
_symmetry.space_group_name_H-M   'P 1'
#
loop_
_entity.id
_entity.type
_entity.pdbx_description
1 polymer ?
#
loop_
_entity_poly.entity_id
_entity_poly.type
_entity_poly.pdbx_seq_one_letter_code
_entity_poly.pdbx_strand_id
1 'polypeptide(L)'
;MGTGHRAPPEPNMRVQETYPIGKDKSVTVTELTVAEIRGLVVQFAARDDVADLDPAERADLLIDKTLVPGIDLSAIRLMTGLSREVLGAFGQSELQAIVEHCRGLNPLFFGMLARLEEAKQRAEMAALASFQWPSS
;
A
#
# COMPACT_ATOMS: atom_id res chain seq x y z
N MET A 1 -17.92 34.91 -26.05
CA MET A 1 -18.27 33.69 -25.27
C MET A 1 -17.24 32.64 -25.62
N GLY A 2 -16.13 32.60 -24.88
CA GLY A 2 -15.07 31.60 -25.10
C GLY A 2 -15.26 30.46 -24.10
N THR A 3 -15.78 29.33 -24.56
CA THR A 3 -15.77 28.10 -23.78
C THR A 3 -14.34 27.60 -23.73
N GLY A 4 -13.63 27.94 -22.64
CA GLY A 4 -12.33 27.37 -22.32
C GLY A 4 -12.50 25.87 -22.17
N HIS A 5 -12.12 25.14 -23.22
CA HIS A 5 -11.95 23.70 -23.19
C HIS A 5 -10.79 23.44 -22.24
N ARG A 6 -11.10 23.17 -20.96
CA ARG A 6 -10.10 22.78 -19.98
C ARG A 6 -9.61 21.40 -20.44
N ALA A 7 -8.38 21.35 -20.92
CA ALA A 7 -7.70 20.09 -21.17
C ALA A 7 -7.82 19.21 -19.91
N PRO A 8 -8.02 17.89 -20.05
CA PRO A 8 -7.98 16.99 -18.91
C PRO A 8 -6.65 17.19 -18.16
N PRO A 9 -6.63 17.11 -16.82
CA PRO A 9 -5.39 17.21 -16.06
C PRO A 9 -4.40 16.17 -16.61
N GLU A 10 -3.17 16.60 -16.86
CA GLU A 10 -2.11 15.69 -17.31
C GLU A 10 -1.99 14.50 -16.35
N PRO A 11 -1.75 13.27 -16.85
CA PRO A 11 -1.59 12.12 -15.98
C PRO A 11 -0.44 12.40 -15.01
N ASN A 12 -0.73 12.32 -13.71
CA ASN A 12 0.21 12.54 -12.61
C ASN A 12 1.64 12.12 -12.99
N MET A 13 2.57 13.08 -13.00
CA MET A 13 3.99 12.78 -13.17
C MET A 13 4.44 11.98 -11.95
N ARG A 14 4.54 10.65 -12.13
CA ARG A 14 5.19 9.75 -11.18
C ARG A 14 6.58 10.26 -10.88
N VAL A 15 7.00 10.13 -9.62
CA VAL A 15 8.36 10.51 -9.22
C VAL A 15 9.36 9.65 -10.00
N GLN A 16 10.33 10.31 -10.64
CA GLN A 16 11.40 9.69 -11.40
C GLN A 16 12.74 10.30 -11.00
N GLU A 17 13.73 9.44 -10.81
CA GLU A 17 15.10 9.85 -10.52
C GLU A 17 16.06 9.10 -11.42
N THR A 18 16.98 9.83 -12.04
CA THR A 18 18.05 9.23 -12.84
C THR A 18 19.35 9.33 -12.09
N TYR A 19 20.00 8.20 -11.85
CA TYR A 19 21.31 8.17 -11.19
C TYR A 19 22.35 7.44 -12.04
N PRO A 20 23.62 7.88 -11.99
CA PRO A 20 24.70 7.21 -12.69
C PRO A 20 25.05 5.87 -12.02
N ILE A 21 25.30 4.85 -12.85
CA ILE A 21 25.88 3.56 -12.43
C ILE A 21 27.27 3.44 -13.07
N GLY A 22 28.30 3.80 -12.31
CA GLY A 22 29.67 3.86 -12.82
C GLY A 22 29.92 5.08 -13.71
N LYS A 23 30.93 5.02 -14.57
CA LYS A 23 31.37 6.19 -15.36
C LYS A 23 30.49 6.49 -16.57
N ASP A 24 29.93 5.45 -17.21
CA ASP A 24 29.32 5.59 -18.55
C ASP A 24 27.88 5.05 -18.63
N LYS A 25 27.27 4.63 -17.51
CA LYS A 25 25.88 4.14 -17.49
C LYS A 25 25.05 4.98 -16.55
N SER A 26 23.76 5.09 -16.83
CA SER A 26 22.77 5.66 -15.93
C SER A 26 21.52 4.79 -15.94
N VAL A 27 20.76 4.85 -14.85
CA VAL A 27 19.48 4.19 -14.71
C VAL A 27 18.47 5.20 -14.23
N THR A 28 17.30 5.21 -14.86
CA THR A 28 16.13 5.96 -14.39
C THR A 28 15.25 5.01 -13.59
N VAL A 29 15.01 5.35 -12.34
CA VAL A 29 14.06 4.64 -11.48
C VAL A 29 12.77 5.45 -11.43
N THR A 30 11.66 4.75 -11.57
CA THR A 30 10.31 5.32 -11.47
C THR A 30 9.60 4.70 -10.29
N GLU A 31 8.93 5.53 -9.50
CA GLU A 31 8.06 5.08 -8.41
C GLU A 31 6.94 4.18 -8.93
N LEU A 32 6.70 3.02 -8.29
CA LEU A 32 5.62 2.11 -8.66
C LEU A 32 4.25 2.61 -8.17
N THR A 33 3.25 2.42 -9.02
CA THR A 33 1.84 2.64 -8.67
C THR A 33 1.27 1.45 -7.88
N VAL A 34 0.17 1.68 -7.16
CA VAL A 34 -0.56 0.59 -6.47
C VAL A 34 -0.95 -0.54 -7.45
N ALA A 35 -1.35 -0.21 -8.67
CA ALA A 35 -1.70 -1.19 -9.70
C ALA A 35 -0.49 -2.01 -10.17
N GLU A 36 0.69 -1.41 -10.34
CA GLU A 36 1.90 -2.12 -10.70
C GLU A 36 2.38 -3.03 -9.56
N ILE A 37 2.33 -2.56 -8.32
CA ILE A 37 2.64 -3.38 -7.14
C ILE A 37 1.70 -4.58 -7.07
N ARG A 38 0.41 -4.38 -7.36
CA ARG A 38 -0.57 -5.47 -7.51
C ARG A 38 -0.18 -6.48 -8.57
N GLY A 39 0.18 -6.02 -9.75
CA GLY A 39 0.68 -6.90 -10.81
C GLY A 39 1.91 -7.72 -10.39
N LEU A 40 2.82 -7.13 -9.60
CA LEU A 40 3.99 -7.84 -9.08
C LEU A 40 3.62 -8.88 -8.02
N VAL A 41 2.76 -8.53 -7.06
CA VAL A 41 2.33 -9.45 -6.01
C VAL A 41 1.55 -10.63 -6.58
N VAL A 42 0.71 -10.43 -7.59
CA VAL A 42 0.02 -11.54 -8.29
C VAL A 42 1.02 -12.55 -8.86
N GLN A 43 2.10 -12.07 -9.47
CA GLN A 43 3.14 -12.95 -10.03
C GLN A 43 3.89 -13.75 -8.97
N PHE A 44 4.04 -13.21 -7.75
CA PHE A 44 4.62 -13.95 -6.63
C PHE A 44 3.62 -14.93 -6.03
N ALA A 45 2.37 -14.50 -5.82
CA ALA A 45 1.30 -15.33 -5.29
C ALA A 45 1.04 -16.55 -6.18
N ALA A 46 1.05 -16.40 -7.49
CA ALA A 46 0.85 -17.50 -8.45
C ALA A 46 1.89 -18.63 -8.35
N ARG A 47 2.99 -18.44 -7.61
CA ARG A 47 4.03 -19.48 -7.40
C ARG A 47 3.75 -20.37 -6.19
N ASP A 48 2.88 -19.94 -5.27
CA ASP A 48 2.50 -20.68 -4.07
C ASP A 48 1.12 -21.32 -4.23
N ASP A 49 1.12 -22.66 -4.30
CA ASP A 49 -0.06 -23.54 -4.48
C ASP A 49 -0.86 -23.74 -3.18
N VAL A 50 -0.74 -22.81 -2.23
CA VAL A 50 -1.06 -23.03 -0.80
C VAL A 50 -2.44 -22.46 -0.40
N ALA A 51 -3.26 -21.97 -1.33
CA ALA A 51 -4.53 -21.32 -0.96
C ALA A 51 -5.68 -21.58 -1.95
N ASP A 52 -6.90 -21.75 -1.42
CA ASP A 52 -8.17 -21.86 -2.17
C ASP A 52 -8.61 -20.55 -2.85
N LEU A 53 -7.78 -19.51 -2.82
CA LEU A 53 -8.07 -18.20 -3.38
C LEU A 53 -7.34 -18.00 -4.70
N ASP A 54 -7.99 -17.32 -5.64
CA ASP A 54 -7.34 -16.87 -6.88
C ASP A 54 -6.12 -15.99 -6.54
N PRO A 55 -5.00 -16.10 -7.28
CA PRO A 55 -3.81 -15.29 -7.04
C PRO A 55 -4.07 -13.77 -7.03
N ALA A 56 -5.02 -13.27 -7.82
CA ALA A 56 -5.41 -11.86 -7.82
C ALA A 56 -6.14 -11.47 -6.53
N GLU A 57 -7.06 -12.31 -6.04
CA GLU A 57 -7.76 -12.07 -4.77
C GLU A 57 -6.80 -12.06 -3.58
N ARG A 58 -5.84 -13.00 -3.56
CA ARG A 58 -4.81 -13.04 -2.52
C ARG A 58 -3.89 -11.81 -2.58
N ALA A 59 -3.48 -11.39 -3.77
CA ALA A 59 -2.68 -10.18 -3.94
C ALA A 59 -3.44 -8.93 -3.48
N ASP A 60 -4.75 -8.86 -3.75
CA ASP A 60 -5.61 -7.79 -3.29
C ASP A 60 -5.66 -7.69 -1.78
N LEU A 61 -5.89 -8.82 -1.09
CA LEU A 61 -5.92 -8.87 0.37
C LEU A 61 -4.58 -8.52 1.00
N LEU A 62 -3.47 -8.99 0.40
CA LEU A 62 -2.13 -8.68 0.90
C LEU A 62 -1.87 -7.17 0.79
N ILE A 63 -2.06 -6.61 -0.40
CA ILE A 63 -1.81 -5.19 -0.66
C ILE A 63 -2.72 -4.29 0.16
N ASP A 64 -4.00 -4.65 0.33
CA ASP A 64 -4.94 -3.89 1.15
C ASP A 64 -4.39 -3.68 2.56
N LYS A 65 -3.76 -4.72 3.15
CA LYS A 65 -3.31 -4.72 4.54
C LYS A 65 -1.86 -4.31 4.76
N THR A 66 -1.00 -4.45 3.75
CA THR A 66 0.46 -4.29 3.94
C THR A 66 1.07 -3.14 3.18
N LEU A 67 0.37 -2.55 2.21
CA LEU A 67 0.98 -1.54 1.36
C LEU A 67 1.29 -0.24 2.13
N VAL A 68 0.38 0.17 3.02
CA VAL A 68 0.52 1.40 3.80
C VAL A 68 0.66 1.05 5.29
N PRO A 69 1.76 1.43 5.95
CA PRO A 69 1.92 1.17 7.37
C PRO A 69 0.82 1.82 8.22
N GLY A 70 0.14 1.00 9.01
CA GLY A 70 -0.83 1.44 10.00
C GLY A 70 -2.21 1.81 9.44
N ILE A 71 -2.50 1.54 8.17
CA ILE A 71 -3.85 1.67 7.62
C ILE A 71 -4.08 0.82 6.36
N ASP A 72 -5.27 0.25 6.25
CA ASP A 72 -5.68 -0.51 5.08
C ASP A 72 -6.08 0.39 3.90
N LEU A 73 -5.84 -0.03 2.66
CA LEU A 73 -6.27 0.72 1.47
C LEU A 73 -7.79 0.87 1.41
N SER A 74 -8.54 -0.13 1.88
CA SER A 74 -9.99 -0.09 2.02
C SER A 74 -10.44 1.02 2.96
N ALA A 75 -9.73 1.26 4.07
CA ALA A 75 -10.01 2.39 4.97
C ALA A 75 -9.71 3.73 4.30
N ILE A 76 -8.62 3.84 3.52
CA ILE A 76 -8.33 5.04 2.71
C ILE A 76 -9.47 5.32 1.73
N ARG A 77 -9.99 4.30 1.03
CA ARG A 77 -11.13 4.44 0.11
C ARG A 77 -12.38 4.92 0.81
N LEU A 78 -12.67 4.42 2.02
CA LEU A 78 -13.82 4.86 2.81
C LEU A 78 -13.72 6.33 3.21
N MET A 79 -12.53 6.82 3.57
CA MET A 79 -12.33 8.22 3.95
C MET A 79 -12.31 9.19 2.78
N THR A 80 -11.87 8.74 1.60
CA THR A 80 -11.63 9.60 0.43
C THR A 80 -12.70 9.48 -0.66
N GLY A 81 -13.48 8.41 -0.65
CA GLY A 81 -14.43 8.08 -1.73
C GLY A 81 -13.77 7.58 -3.02
N LEU A 82 -12.45 7.35 -3.02
CA LEU A 82 -11.73 6.90 -4.22
C LEU A 82 -12.11 5.46 -4.60
N SER A 83 -12.31 5.24 -5.90
CA SER A 83 -12.48 3.88 -6.44
C SER A 83 -11.16 3.11 -6.38
N ARG A 84 -11.23 1.78 -6.52
CA ARG A 84 -10.04 0.92 -6.54
C ARG A 84 -9.14 1.25 -7.74
N GLU A 85 -9.75 1.58 -8.87
CA GLU A 85 -9.08 1.91 -10.13
C GLU A 85 -8.33 3.24 -10.00
N VAL A 86 -9.00 4.25 -9.43
CA VAL A 86 -8.38 5.56 -9.20
C VAL A 86 -7.27 5.43 -8.16
N LEU A 87 -7.49 4.70 -7.07
CA LEU A 87 -6.45 4.41 -6.07
C LEU A 87 -5.27 3.64 -6.69
N GLY A 88 -5.55 2.77 -7.68
CA GLY A 88 -4.59 2.01 -8.44
C GLY A 88 -3.56 2.85 -9.20
N ALA A 89 -3.93 4.06 -9.61
CA ALA A 89 -3.07 4.96 -10.37
C ALA A 89 -2.08 5.74 -9.52
N PHE A 90 -2.28 5.81 -8.20
CA PHE A 90 -1.39 6.58 -7.32
C PHE A 90 -0.05 5.88 -7.11
N GLY A 91 1.01 6.68 -7.11
CA GLY A 91 2.32 6.30 -6.59
C GLY A 91 2.37 6.33 -5.06
N GLN A 92 3.46 5.83 -4.49
CA GLN A 92 3.68 5.80 -3.05
C GLN A 92 3.67 7.20 -2.42
N SER A 93 4.30 8.18 -3.06
CA SER A 93 4.43 9.57 -2.58
C SER A 93 3.07 10.25 -2.50
N GLU A 94 2.21 10.01 -3.48
CA GLU A 94 0.87 10.57 -3.51
C GLU A 94 -0.05 9.89 -2.48
N LEU A 95 0.08 8.56 -2.35
CA LEU A 95 -0.65 7.80 -1.33
C LEU A 95 -0.25 8.26 0.08
N GLN A 96 1.04 8.53 0.30
CA GLN A 96 1.54 9.07 1.56
C GLN A 96 0.91 10.44 1.88
N ALA A 97 0.82 11.34 0.90
CA ALA A 97 0.16 12.63 1.09
C ALA A 97 -1.32 12.47 1.48
N ILE A 98 -2.04 11.55 0.81
CA ILE A 98 -3.44 11.23 1.15
C ILE A 98 -3.54 10.72 2.60
N VAL A 99 -2.66 9.81 2.99
CA VAL A 99 -2.65 9.22 4.34
C VAL A 99 -2.41 10.27 5.42
N GLU A 100 -1.50 11.21 5.18
CA GLU A 100 -1.24 12.32 6.09
C GLU A 100 -2.48 13.21 6.29
N HIS A 101 -3.18 13.53 5.21
CA HIS A 101 -4.45 14.26 5.28
C HIS A 101 -5.54 13.46 6.01
N CYS A 102 -5.67 12.17 5.71
CA CYS A 102 -6.60 11.27 6.41
C CYS A 102 -6.33 11.22 7.91
N ARG A 103 -5.05 11.17 8.31
CA ARG A 103 -4.62 11.18 9.71
C ARG A 103 -4.94 12.49 10.42
N GLY A 104 -4.73 13.62 9.73
CA GLY A 104 -5.08 14.94 10.25
C GLY A 104 -6.58 15.09 10.52
N LEU A 105 -7.43 14.54 9.65
CA LEU A 105 -8.89 14.62 9.78
C LEU A 105 -9.49 13.58 10.74
N ASN A 106 -8.86 12.41 10.89
CA ASN A 106 -9.41 11.28 11.65
C ASN A 106 -8.48 10.82 12.78
N PRO A 107 -7.98 11.70 13.66
CA PRO A 107 -6.95 11.35 14.64
C PRO A 107 -7.37 10.23 15.60
N LEU A 108 -8.65 10.18 15.98
CA LEU A 108 -9.18 9.15 16.87
C LEU A 108 -9.17 7.75 16.23
N PHE A 109 -9.44 7.66 14.93
CA PHE A 109 -9.41 6.40 14.19
C PHE A 109 -7.98 5.85 14.12
N PHE A 110 -7.00 6.69 13.73
CA PHE A 110 -5.60 6.28 13.71
C PHE A 110 -5.05 5.95 15.11
N GLY A 111 -5.47 6.69 16.14
CA GLY A 111 -5.13 6.38 17.53
C GLY A 111 -5.75 5.06 18.01
N MET A 112 -6.90 4.66 17.48
CA MET A 112 -7.48 3.32 17.72
C MET A 112 -6.68 2.23 17.02
N LEU A 113 -6.32 2.41 15.74
CA LEU A 113 -5.50 1.45 14.99
C LEU A 113 -4.16 1.19 15.67
N ALA A 114 -3.46 2.25 16.12
CA ALA A 114 -2.19 2.11 16.83
C ALA A 114 -2.32 1.26 18.11
N ARG A 115 -3.35 1.51 18.92
CA ARG A 115 -3.61 0.73 20.15
C ARG A 115 -3.98 -0.72 19.87
N LEU A 116 -4.69 -0.98 18.77
CA LEU A 116 -5.02 -2.34 18.34
C LEU A 116 -3.75 -3.11 17.94
N GLU A 117 -2.86 -2.46 17.20
CA GLU A 117 -1.59 -3.07 16.78
C GLU A 117 -0.68 -3.35 18.00
N GLU A 118 -0.58 -2.42 18.95
CA GLU A 118 0.13 -2.64 20.21
C GLU A 118 -0.47 -3.78 21.04
N ALA A 119 -1.80 -3.92 21.04
CA ALA A 119 -2.47 -5.03 21.74
C ALA A 119 -2.15 -6.37 21.08
N LYS A 120 -2.13 -6.42 19.74
CA LYS A 120 -1.77 -7.61 18.97
C LYS A 120 -0.33 -8.05 19.25
N GLN A 121 0.63 -7.13 19.18
CA GLN A 121 2.05 -7.42 19.46
C GLN A 121 2.25 -7.93 20.89
N ARG A 122 1.55 -7.35 21.89
CA ARG A 122 1.60 -7.85 23.26
C ARG A 122 1.02 -9.25 23.40
N ALA A 123 -0.07 -9.55 22.70
CA ALA A 123 -0.66 -10.89 22.70
C ALA A 123 0.27 -11.93 22.07
N GLU A 124 0.91 -11.59 20.94
CA GLU A 124 1.90 -12.45 20.27
C GLU A 124 3.11 -12.73 21.17
N MET A 125 3.65 -11.70 21.83
CA MET A 125 4.75 -11.85 22.79
C MET A 125 4.37 -12.72 23.99
N ALA A 126 3.15 -12.55 24.52
CA ALA A 126 2.65 -13.40 25.61
C ALA A 126 2.48 -14.86 25.16
N ALA A 127 1.99 -15.09 23.94
CA ALA A 127 1.85 -16.43 23.37
C ALA A 127 3.21 -17.12 23.20
N LEU A 128 4.20 -16.41 22.65
CA LEU A 128 5.57 -16.92 22.51
C LEU A 128 6.21 -17.22 23.87
N ALA A 129 6.02 -16.36 24.87
CA ALA A 129 6.54 -16.59 26.23
C ALA A 129 5.87 -17.79 26.94
N SER A 130 4.62 -18.09 26.59
CA SER A 130 3.88 -19.25 27.12
C SER A 130 4.18 -20.56 26.38
N PHE A 131 4.92 -20.51 25.26
CA PHE A 131 5.21 -21.69 24.45
C PHE A 131 6.26 -22.56 25.15
N GLN A 132 5.80 -23.64 25.79
CA GLN A 132 6.67 -24.61 26.46
C GLN A 132 7.29 -25.55 25.41
N TRP A 133 8.63 -25.53 25.29
CA TRP A 133 9.35 -26.41 24.38
C TRP A 133 9.08 -27.88 24.76
N PRO A 134 8.67 -28.76 23.82
CA PRO A 134 8.48 -30.17 24.13
C PRO A 134 9.83 -30.74 24.56
N SER A 135 9.92 -31.17 25.83
CA SER A 135 11.11 -31.84 26.35
C SER A 135 11.11 -33.26 25.79
N SER A 136 12.09 -33.56 24.92
CA SER A 136 12.33 -34.91 24.37
C SER A 136 12.76 -35.90 25.44
#